data_AF-A0A0S7X8X0-F1
#
_entry.id   AF-A0A0S7X8X0-F1
#
_cell.length_a   1.000
_cell.length_b   1.000
_cell.length_c   1.000
_cell.angle_alpha   90.00
_cell.angle_beta   90.00
_cell.angle_gamma   90.00
#
_symmetry.space_group_name_H-M   'P 1'
#
loop_
_entity.id
_entity.type
_entity.pdbx_description
1 polymer ?
#
loop_
_entity_poly.entity_id
_entity_poly.type
_entity_poly.pdbx_seq_one_letter_code
_entity_poly.pdbx_strand_id
1 'polypeptide(L)' 'MDRGYASVAYVNFLFGIFCAYWAQVTRRSAWLWFFMGFLFGPITGIVLAWKNADDLKKSRAG' A
#
# COMPACT_ATOMS: atom_id res chain seq x y z
N MET A 1 -6.06 26.77 11.01
CA MET A 1 -5.25 26.20 9.91
C MET A 1 -5.52 24.71 9.87
N ASP A 2 -6.62 24.32 9.24
CA ASP A 2 -6.94 22.91 9.00
C ASP A 2 -5.92 22.35 8.02
N ARG A 3 -4.96 21.57 8.54
CA ARG A 3 -4.04 20.86 7.66
C ARG A 3 -4.84 19.76 6.97
N GLY A 4 -5.37 20.08 5.79
CA GLY A 4 -6.07 19.16 4.90
C GLY A 4 -5.10 18.10 4.40
N TYR A 5 -4.73 17.16 5.26
CA TYR A 5 -3.97 15.99 4.88
C TYR A 5 -4.87 15.14 3.99
N ALA A 6 -4.46 14.97 2.74
CA ALA A 6 -5.09 13.98 1.87
C ALA A 6 -5.09 12.63 2.61
N SER A 7 -6.28 12.02 2.74
CA SER A 7 -6.41 10.71 3.37
C SER A 7 -5.41 9.74 2.73
N VAL A 8 -4.72 8.96 3.56
CA VAL A 8 -3.74 7.95 3.10
C VAL A 8 -4.38 7.04 2.04
N ALA A 9 -5.67 6.75 2.15
CA ALA A 9 -6.42 6.00 1.17
C ALA A 9 -6.53 6.73 -0.19
N TYR A 10 -6.75 8.05 -0.16
CA TYR A 10 -6.84 8.87 -1.38
C TYR A 10 -5.48 8.93 -2.09
N VAL A 11 -4.39 9.10 -1.34
CA VAL A 11 -3.02 9.10 -1.91
C VAL A 11 -2.68 7.76 -2.55
N ASN A 12 -2.99 6.64 -1.88
CA ASN A 12 -2.76 5.30 -2.44
C ASN A 12 -3.63 5.02 -3.67
N PHE A 13 -4.87 5.51 -3.69
CA PHE A 13 -5.76 5.39 -4.85
C PHE A 13 -5.21 6.15 -6.06
N LEU A 14 -4.81 7.40 -5.88
CA LEU A 14 -4.15 8.22 -6.91
C LEU A 14 -2.85 7.57 -7.41
N PHE A 15 -2.05 7.02 -6.50
CA PHE A 15 -0.82 6.31 -6.85
C PHE A 15 -1.08 5.04 -7.66
N GLY A 16 -2.12 4.27 -7.31
CA GLY A 16 -2.56 3.10 -8.08
C GLY A 16 -3.00 3.46 -9.51
N ILE A 17 -3.74 4.57 -9.67
CA ILE A 17 -4.13 5.10 -10.98
C ILE A 17 -2.89 5.52 -11.78
N PHE A 18 -1.94 6.21 -11.16
CA PHE A 18 -0.67 6.58 -11.81
C PHE A 18 0.13 5.35 -12.27
N CYS A 19 0.22 4.32 -11.43
CA CYS A 19 0.91 3.06 -11.75
C CYS A 19 0.22 2.33 -12.93
N ALA A 20 -1.11 2.34 -12.96
CA ALA A 20 -1.89 1.80 -14.07
C ALA A 20 -1.63 2.57 -15.38
N TYR A 21 -1.62 3.90 -15.32
CA TYR A 21 -1.32 4.76 -16.46
C TYR A 21 0.11 4.55 -16.98
N TRP A 22 1.10 4.45 -16.08
CA TRP A 22 2.47 4.14 -16.45
C TRP A 22 2.60 2.77 -17.15
N ALA A 23 1.86 1.78 -16.66
CA ALA A 23 1.81 0.47 -17.31
C ALA A 23 1.17 0.53 -18.71
N GLN A 24 0.16 1.39 -18.92
CA GLN A 24 -0.42 1.65 -20.26
C GLN A 24 0.62 2.23 -21.21
N VAL A 25 1.38 3.25 -20.76
CA VAL A 25 2.44 3.89 -21.57
C VAL A 25 3.55 2.89 -21.94
N THR A 26 3.81 1.91 -21.07
CA THR A 26 4.84 0.87 -21.27
C THR A 26 4.31 -0.36 -22.06
N ARG A 27 3.09 -0.30 -22.61
CA ARG A 27 2.40 -1.43 -23.28
C ARG A 27 2.31 -2.70 -22.42
N ARG A 28 2.20 -2.56 -21.10
CA ARG A 28 1.97 -3.68 -20.16
C ARG A 28 0.53 -3.68 -19.67
N SER A 29 0.12 -4.78 -19.04
CA SER A 29 -1.24 -4.94 -18.51
C SER A 29 -1.54 -3.90 -17.43
N ALA A 30 -2.28 -2.86 -17.80
CA ALA A 30 -2.68 -1.76 -16.92
C ALA A 30 -3.51 -2.23 -15.72
N TRP A 31 -4.38 -3.21 -15.97
CA TRP A 31 -5.25 -3.79 -14.96
C TRP A 31 -4.41 -4.54 -13.92
N LEU A 32 -3.43 -5.34 -14.34
CA LEU A 32 -2.51 -6.04 -13.43
C LEU A 32 -1.76 -5.06 -12.53
N TRP A 33 -1.22 -3.98 -13.10
CA TRP A 33 -0.45 -2.99 -12.35
C TRP A 33 -1.31 -2.11 -11.45
N PHE A 34 -2.56 -1.84 -11.82
CA PHE A 34 -3.55 -1.20 -10.95
C PHE A 34 -3.83 -2.05 -9.70
N PHE A 35 -4.16 -3.34 -9.88
CA PHE A 35 -4.42 -4.24 -8.76
C PHE A 35 -3.17 -4.49 -7.93
N MET A 36 -1.99 -4.50 -8.53
CA MET A 36 -0.75 -4.62 -7.77
C MET A 36 -0.54 -3.40 -6.87
N GLY A 37 -0.74 -2.18 -7.38
CA GLY A 37 -0.71 -0.96 -6.55
C GLY A 37 -1.75 -0.97 -5.43
N PHE A 38 -2.95 -1.50 -5.69
CA PHE A 38 -4.01 -1.62 -4.68
C PHE A 38 -3.72 -2.73 -3.63
N LEU A 39 -3.11 -3.85 -4.06
CA LEU A 39 -2.79 -5.00 -3.21
C LEU A 39 -1.58 -4.74 -2.30
N PHE A 40 -0.70 -3.81 -2.67
CA PHE A 40 0.41 -3.38 -1.82
C PHE A 40 -0.07 -2.83 -0.46
N GLY A 41 -1.22 -2.15 -0.40
CA GLY A 41 -1.82 -1.66 0.84
C GLY A 41 -2.12 -2.77 1.86
N PRO A 42 -3.02 -3.73 1.55
CA PRO A 42 -3.35 -4.83 2.46
C PRO A 42 -2.16 -5.76 2.72
N ILE A 43 -1.29 -6.03 1.74
CA ILE A 43 -0.06 -6.81 1.97
C ILE A 43 0.82 -6.11 3.01
N THR A 44 1.04 -4.80 2.87
CA THR A 44 1.83 -4.03 3.83
C THR A 44 1.19 -4.05 5.21
N GLY A 45 -0.13 -3.93 5.31
CA GLY A 45 -0.86 -4.02 6.57
C GLY A 45 -0.71 -5.37 7.26
N ILE A 46 -0.81 -6.47 6.51
CA ILE A 46 -0.62 -7.84 7.02
C ILE A 46 0.83 -8.05 7.49
N VAL A 47 1.80 -7.61 6.71
CA VAL A 47 3.23 -7.71 7.08
C VAL A 47 3.54 -6.88 8.33
N LEU A 48 2.99 -5.67 8.45
CA LEU A 48 3.15 -4.85 9.64
C LEU A 48 2.54 -5.53 10.88
N ALA A 49 1.33 -6.07 10.74
CA ALA A 49 0.65 -6.77 11.83
C ALA A 49 1.43 -8.02 12.27
N TRP A 50 1.96 -8.78 11.30
CA TRP A 50 2.79 -9.95 11.58
C TRP A 50 4.08 -9.57 12.30
N LYS A 51 4.78 -8.54 11.82
CA LYS A 51 6.02 -8.05 12.44
C LYS A 51 5.77 -7.47 13.85
N ASN A 52 4.64 -6.79 14.05
CA ASN A 52 4.21 -6.31 15.35
C ASN A 52 3.90 -7.46 16.33
N ALA A 53 3.28 -8.54 15.84
CA ALA A 53 3.03 -9.73 16.65
C ALA A 53 4.33 -10.43 17.09
N ASP A 54 5.32 -10.51 16.21
CA ASP A 54 6.65 -11.06 16.54
C ASP A 54 7.41 -10.19 17.54
N ASP A 55 7.33 -8.86 17.42
CA ASP A 55 7.97 -7.94 18.36
C ASP A 55 7.34 -8.03 19.77
N LEU A 56 6.00 -8.10 19.84
CA LEU A 56 5.28 -8.34 21.09
C LEU A 56 5.65 -9.69 21.73
N LYS A 57 5.84 -10.74 20.92
CA LYS A 57 6.27 -12.06 21.40
C LYS A 57 7.69 -11.99 21.97
N LYS A 58 8.59 -11.25 21.31
CA LYS A 58 9.98 -11.08 21.75
C LYS A 58 10.07 -10.24 23.03
N SER A 59 9.29 -9.17 23.15
CA SER A 59 9.24 -8.33 24.35
C SER A 59 8.61 -9.02 25.57
N ARG A 60 7.75 -10.02 25.38
CA ARG A 60 7.15 -10.81 26.48
C ARG A 60 8.02 -11.96 26.98
N ALA A 61 9.06 -12.33 26.23
CA ALA A 61 9.95 -13.44 26.55
C ALA A 61 11.30 -13.00 27.17
N GLY A 62 11.50 -11.69 27.38
CA GLY A 62 12.68 -11.10 28.02
C GLY A 62 12.38 -10.56 29.40
#